data_AF-A0A3P6RXW3-F1
#
_entry.id   AF-A0A3P6RXW3-F1
#
_cell.length_a   1.000
_cell.length_b   1.000
_cell.length_c   1.000
_cell.angle_alpha   90.00
_cell.angle_beta   90.00
_cell.angle_gamma   90.00
#
_symmetry.space_group_name_H-M   'P 1'
#
loop_
_entity.id
_entity.type
_entity.pdbx_description
1 polymer ?
#
loop_
_entity_poly.entity_id
_entity_poly.type
_entity_poly.pdbx_seq_one_letter_code
_entity_poly.pdbx_strand_id
1 'polypeptide(L)'
;MHWLWTLNNPLFSREFSKDDPDAKRQYVAKKSQEMCRDWYNEDGALWNFIMDTETNASCPCIERQAKVDLGRFMPHPRCSQVFRDITCTSMIGAKNCYMSSENIYGTYAGDGMEYKAEKNSRFPTHYGQVCCYDGEGKLMQSTYQPVIKVIENTPYNPGYPLRAYEFGTTPYIGQFEVPGLSTFHHDYMPYFLCCEGQGAGSFTTIDDDKFVFNEPGVFTMLYIPKTHANPEVNIQIRLERYPNRKVDFSLLGKYLGQADLVQPTNATVITGVAIEATGTDRVNVLVRKDTRRFRYRTSVIVGNILRYFDTMRIQRFKGVLVYVNNVERGQPEIYVVLEEAQIGVRIRESYALDIDRLSNYQESMGMLDVTLSVPPQYGVRPDGDKTKEQEQRRYYNLPKVSGLMRPFPDQTSGAYMKSLTLNDVNSEAIRQQIITHYRIPGSGEPGTDQNMAGTVNNNIPMENMFTTSRGEDKKFEVFPEASMKSGPVYKAAEKYEIGSCRFVPQTGQMVHQMLMTCRDLQQDKQMKKQPMSSAIAYNYGANICPNNPAQIVQDCGDSVPCLYDYAMLNSRVLGMEATNSWNAFTLERGVAVQHCK
;
A
#
# COMPACT_ATOMS: atom_id res chain seq x y z
N MET A 1 -39.35 -22.81 19.11
CA MET A 1 -39.43 -23.39 20.48
C MET A 1 -40.64 -22.95 21.29
N HIS A 2 -41.14 -21.72 21.16
CA HIS A 2 -42.29 -21.23 21.96
C HIS A 2 -43.58 -22.07 21.78
N TRP A 3 -43.75 -22.74 20.64
CA TRP A 3 -44.90 -23.60 20.35
C TRP A 3 -44.88 -24.95 21.10
N LEU A 4 -43.71 -25.44 21.53
CA LEU A 4 -43.58 -26.68 22.32
C LEU A 4 -44.22 -26.55 23.71
N TRP A 5 -44.32 -25.32 24.23
CA TRP A 5 -44.93 -24.99 25.52
C TRP A 5 -46.44 -24.77 25.47
N THR A 6 -47.03 -24.72 24.28
CA THR A 6 -48.47 -24.43 24.10
C THR A 6 -49.34 -25.44 24.85
N LEU A 7 -50.43 -24.95 25.44
CA LEU A 7 -51.34 -25.73 26.30
C LEU A 7 -52.00 -26.92 25.57
N ASN A 8 -52.02 -26.91 24.24
CA ASN A 8 -52.64 -27.94 23.40
C ASN A 8 -51.67 -28.48 22.35
N ASN A 9 -50.44 -28.83 22.72
CA ASN A 9 -49.54 -29.51 21.78
C ASN A 9 -50.07 -30.96 21.54
N PRO A 10 -50.57 -31.28 20.34
CA PRO A 10 -51.18 -32.58 20.05
C PRO A 10 -50.14 -33.72 20.05
N LEU A 11 -48.85 -33.41 19.92
CA LEU A 11 -47.76 -34.40 20.00
C LEU A 11 -47.45 -34.79 21.44
N PHE A 12 -47.60 -33.88 22.41
CA PHE A 12 -47.45 -34.18 23.84
C PHE A 12 -48.69 -34.93 24.39
N SER A 13 -49.88 -34.49 23.99
CA SER A 13 -51.16 -35.03 24.49
C SER A 13 -51.47 -36.47 24.05
N ARG A 14 -50.68 -37.03 23.12
CA ARG A 14 -50.81 -38.42 22.64
C ARG A 14 -50.02 -39.43 23.48
N GLU A 15 -48.96 -38.98 24.16
CA GLU A 15 -48.02 -39.85 24.88
C GLU A 15 -48.02 -39.61 26.39
N PHE A 16 -48.44 -38.43 26.85
CA PHE A 16 -48.39 -38.04 28.27
C PHE A 16 -49.72 -37.43 28.75
N SER A 17 -50.03 -37.62 30.04
CA SER A 17 -51.19 -36.99 30.70
C SER A 17 -51.04 -35.47 30.71
N LYS A 18 -52.14 -34.73 30.47
CA LYS A 18 -52.13 -33.26 30.39
C LYS A 18 -51.74 -32.56 31.70
N ASP A 19 -51.83 -33.27 32.83
CA ASP A 19 -51.68 -32.72 34.18
C ASP A 19 -50.33 -33.04 34.85
N ASP A 20 -49.36 -33.63 34.13
CA ASP A 20 -48.01 -33.90 34.67
C ASP A 20 -47.00 -32.82 34.21
N PRO A 21 -46.67 -31.83 35.07
CA PRO A 21 -45.77 -30.75 34.73
C PRO A 21 -44.31 -31.19 34.55
N ASP A 22 -43.88 -32.28 35.22
CA ASP A 22 -42.50 -32.76 35.13
C ASP A 22 -42.28 -33.61 33.88
N ALA A 23 -43.28 -34.41 33.47
CA ALA A 23 -43.28 -35.06 32.16
C ALA A 23 -43.24 -34.04 31.01
N LYS A 24 -43.95 -32.92 31.15
CA LYS A 24 -43.92 -31.83 30.16
C LYS A 24 -42.55 -31.17 30.06
N ARG A 25 -41.87 -30.91 31.19
CA ARG A 25 -40.50 -30.37 31.19
C ARG A 25 -39.51 -31.32 30.52
N GLN A 26 -39.58 -32.61 30.83
CA GLN A 26 -38.70 -33.63 30.22
C GLN A 26 -38.95 -33.79 28.73
N TYR A 27 -40.22 -33.80 28.29
CA TYR A 27 -40.57 -33.86 26.87
C TYR A 27 -40.05 -32.64 26.11
N VAL A 28 -40.25 -31.44 26.64
CA VAL A 28 -39.74 -30.21 26.01
C VAL A 28 -38.21 -30.22 25.96
N ALA A 29 -37.52 -30.63 27.02
CA ALA A 29 -36.07 -30.74 27.03
C ALA A 29 -35.58 -31.71 25.96
N LYS A 30 -36.15 -32.92 25.90
CA LYS A 30 -35.80 -33.92 24.89
C LYS A 30 -36.09 -33.44 23.46
N LYS A 31 -37.27 -32.88 23.22
CA LYS A 31 -37.63 -32.36 21.89
C LYS A 31 -36.80 -31.15 21.48
N SER A 32 -36.45 -30.28 22.41
CA SER A 32 -35.54 -29.16 22.14
C SER A 32 -34.14 -29.64 21.78
N GLN A 33 -33.66 -30.71 22.42
CA GLN A 33 -32.37 -31.32 22.14
C GLN A 33 -32.38 -32.07 20.79
N GLU A 34 -33.46 -32.78 20.48
CA GLU A 34 -33.69 -33.41 19.16
C GLU A 34 -33.72 -32.36 18.06
N MET A 35 -34.54 -31.31 18.21
CA MET A 35 -34.58 -30.21 17.24
C MET A 35 -33.24 -29.49 17.09
N CYS A 36 -32.48 -29.34 18.17
CA CYS A 36 -31.12 -28.76 18.13
C CYS A 36 -30.15 -29.67 17.37
N ARG A 37 -30.23 -30.98 17.57
CA ARG A 37 -29.43 -31.97 16.82
C ARG A 37 -29.84 -32.04 15.35
N ASP A 38 -31.13 -32.06 15.06
CA ASP A 38 -31.66 -32.09 13.70
C ASP A 38 -31.24 -30.81 12.96
N TRP A 39 -31.37 -29.65 13.61
CA TRP A 39 -30.85 -28.39 13.09
C TRP A 39 -29.33 -28.42 12.90
N TYR A 40 -28.55 -28.91 13.85
CA TYR A 40 -27.09 -29.03 13.73
C TYR A 40 -26.67 -29.95 12.57
N ASN A 41 -27.39 -31.06 12.38
CA ASN A 41 -27.13 -32.01 11.29
C ASN A 41 -27.57 -31.44 9.93
N GLU A 42 -28.68 -30.71 9.89
CA GLU A 42 -29.16 -30.00 8.70
C GLU A 42 -28.18 -28.89 8.32
N ASP A 43 -27.78 -28.05 9.27
CA ASP A 43 -26.81 -26.96 9.09
C ASP A 43 -25.44 -27.48 8.66
N GLY A 44 -24.93 -28.56 9.28
CA GLY A 44 -23.69 -29.21 8.87
C GLY A 44 -23.75 -29.91 7.50
N ALA A 45 -24.95 -30.15 6.96
CA ALA A 45 -25.16 -30.68 5.62
C ALA A 45 -25.42 -29.57 4.57
N LEU A 46 -25.70 -28.34 5.02
CA LEU A 46 -25.82 -27.17 4.15
C LEU A 46 -24.42 -26.69 3.74
N TRP A 47 -24.39 -26.03 2.60
CA TRP A 47 -23.20 -25.40 2.05
C TRP A 47 -22.76 -24.25 2.95
N ASN A 48 -21.45 -24.10 3.15
CA ASN A 48 -20.91 -23.02 3.96
C ASN A 48 -20.98 -21.70 3.17
N PHE A 49 -22.10 -21.01 3.31
CA PHE A 49 -22.38 -19.74 2.63
C PHE A 49 -21.25 -18.72 2.78
N ILE A 50 -20.72 -18.56 4.00
CA ILE A 50 -19.64 -17.61 4.29
C ILE A 50 -18.37 -18.03 3.54
N MET A 51 -18.03 -19.32 3.52
CA MET A 51 -16.90 -19.80 2.73
C MET A 51 -17.10 -19.55 1.24
N ASP A 52 -18.32 -19.59 0.73
CA ASP A 52 -18.61 -19.43 -0.70
C ASP A 52 -18.76 -17.98 -1.17
N THR A 53 -19.24 -17.08 -0.31
CA THR A 53 -19.36 -15.64 -0.61
C THR A 53 -18.23 -14.79 -0.05
N GLU A 54 -17.54 -15.24 1.00
CA GLU A 54 -16.35 -14.57 1.56
C GLU A 54 -15.05 -15.32 1.21
N THR A 55 -14.99 -16.02 0.06
CA THR A 55 -13.81 -16.82 -0.32
C THR A 55 -12.48 -16.08 -0.29
N ASN A 56 -12.50 -14.75 -0.42
CA ASN A 56 -11.30 -13.97 -0.67
C ASN A 56 -10.93 -12.95 0.43
N ALA A 57 -11.88 -12.41 1.21
CA ALA A 57 -11.58 -11.29 2.12
C ALA A 57 -12.65 -11.03 3.21
N SER A 58 -12.58 -11.68 4.37
CA SER A 58 -13.44 -11.35 5.52
C SER A 58 -13.12 -9.98 6.13
N CYS A 59 -14.15 -9.31 6.67
CA CYS A 59 -14.01 -8.00 7.31
C CYS A 59 -12.97 -8.00 8.43
N PRO A 60 -12.03 -7.03 8.45
CA PRO A 60 -11.10 -6.89 9.55
C PRO A 60 -11.82 -6.52 10.86
N CYS A 61 -11.29 -6.98 12.00
CA CYS A 61 -11.93 -6.77 13.30
C CYS A 61 -11.76 -5.33 13.79
N ILE A 62 -10.69 -4.66 13.34
CA ILE A 62 -10.32 -3.29 13.73
C ILE A 62 -10.16 -2.44 12.47
N GLU A 63 -10.65 -1.20 12.52
CA GLU A 63 -10.62 -0.23 11.43
C GLU A 63 -9.21 -0.04 10.85
N ARG A 64 -8.19 -0.02 11.71
CA ARG A 64 -6.79 0.14 11.32
C ARG A 64 -6.31 -0.99 10.41
N GLN A 65 -6.82 -2.21 10.59
CA GLN A 65 -6.47 -3.34 9.73
C GLN A 65 -7.06 -3.13 8.32
N ALA A 66 -8.32 -2.70 8.21
CA ALA A 66 -8.92 -2.34 6.92
C ALA A 66 -8.24 -1.15 6.25
N LYS A 67 -7.74 -0.19 7.05
CA LYS A 67 -6.98 0.96 6.54
C LYS A 67 -5.62 0.56 5.93
N VAL A 68 -4.97 -0.46 6.50
CA VAL A 68 -3.66 -0.96 6.04
C VAL A 68 -3.83 -1.96 4.89
N ASP A 69 -4.95 -2.70 4.86
CA ASP A 69 -5.28 -3.60 3.75
C ASP A 69 -5.86 -2.87 2.54
N LEU A 70 -4.97 -2.18 1.84
CA LEU A 70 -5.28 -1.48 0.61
C LEU A 70 -5.58 -2.42 -0.57
N GLY A 71 -5.22 -3.70 -0.45
CA GLY A 71 -5.35 -4.70 -1.51
C GLY A 71 -6.76 -5.24 -1.61
N ARG A 72 -7.40 -5.53 -0.48
CA ARG A 72 -8.75 -6.11 -0.46
C ARG A 72 -9.83 -5.19 0.07
N PHE A 73 -9.47 -4.13 0.80
CA PHE A 73 -10.42 -3.12 1.29
C PHE A 73 -10.09 -1.74 0.74
N MET A 74 -11.13 -1.03 0.31
CA MET A 74 -11.07 0.39 0.00
C MET A 74 -12.06 1.16 0.87
N PRO A 75 -11.79 2.43 1.21
CA PRO A 75 -12.72 3.20 2.03
C PRO A 75 -14.07 3.35 1.30
N HIS A 76 -15.17 3.26 2.06
CA HIS A 76 -16.51 3.31 1.50
C HIS A 76 -16.82 4.71 0.92
N PRO A 77 -17.21 4.86 -0.37
CA PRO A 77 -17.36 6.18 -1.01
C PRO A 77 -18.38 7.11 -0.34
N ARG A 78 -19.39 6.56 0.35
CA ARG A 78 -20.48 7.32 0.99
C ARG A 78 -20.40 7.41 2.51
N CYS A 79 -19.55 6.59 3.13
CA CYS A 79 -19.58 6.35 4.57
C CYS A 79 -18.15 6.18 5.11
N SER A 80 -17.18 6.78 4.43
CA SER A 80 -15.82 6.88 4.91
C SER A 80 -15.42 8.33 5.14
N GLN A 81 -14.77 8.56 6.28
CA GLN A 81 -14.16 9.85 6.62
C GLN A 81 -13.08 10.26 5.61
N VAL A 82 -12.54 9.28 4.87
CA VAL A 82 -11.51 9.48 3.85
C VAL A 82 -12.03 10.27 2.67
N PHE A 83 -13.30 10.07 2.27
CA PHE A 83 -13.90 10.70 1.08
C PHE A 83 -14.84 11.89 1.39
N ARG A 84 -15.30 12.05 2.63
CA ARG A 84 -16.22 13.13 3.05
C ARG A 84 -16.18 13.43 4.56
N ASP A 85 -16.33 14.71 4.89
CA ASP A 85 -16.77 15.17 6.21
C ASP A 85 -18.29 15.03 6.32
N ILE A 86 -18.76 14.51 7.47
CA ILE A 86 -20.14 14.53 7.99
C ILE A 86 -21.00 13.29 7.66
N THR A 87 -21.05 12.40 8.67
CA THR A 87 -22.05 11.37 9.01
C THR A 87 -22.45 10.35 7.93
N CYS A 88 -22.14 9.09 8.21
CA CYS A 88 -22.71 7.93 7.52
C CYS A 88 -24.25 7.94 7.57
N THR A 89 -24.91 8.17 6.43
CA THR A 89 -26.38 8.13 6.35
C THR A 89 -26.93 6.72 6.09
N SER A 90 -26.10 5.81 5.59
CA SER A 90 -26.51 4.44 5.25
C SER A 90 -26.42 3.47 6.44
N MET A 91 -25.49 3.68 7.36
CA MET A 91 -25.20 2.79 8.49
C MET A 91 -25.19 3.59 9.79
N ILE A 92 -26.32 3.57 10.52
CA ILE A 92 -26.52 4.35 11.74
C ILE A 92 -25.53 3.88 12.82
N GLY A 93 -24.81 4.83 13.41
CA GLY A 93 -23.79 4.57 14.44
C GLY A 93 -22.37 4.40 13.89
N ALA A 94 -22.21 4.04 12.61
CA ALA A 94 -20.90 3.87 11.98
C ALA A 94 -20.16 5.20 11.82
N LYS A 95 -18.89 5.20 12.23
CA LYS A 95 -18.00 6.36 12.09
C LYS A 95 -17.20 6.30 10.78
N ASN A 96 -16.76 5.11 10.39
CA ASN A 96 -16.01 4.88 9.16
C ASN A 96 -16.31 3.47 8.62
N CYS A 97 -16.51 3.34 7.31
CA CYS A 97 -16.71 2.07 6.64
C CYS A 97 -15.72 1.86 5.50
N TYR A 98 -15.43 0.61 5.24
CA TYR A 98 -14.59 0.10 4.17
C TYR A 98 -15.39 -0.93 3.36
N MET A 99 -15.09 -1.09 2.09
CA MET A 99 -15.73 -2.06 1.23
C MET A 99 -14.70 -2.91 0.49
N SER A 100 -15.06 -4.13 0.13
CA SER A 100 -14.18 -4.99 -0.66
C SER A 100 -13.83 -4.32 -2.00
N SER A 101 -12.54 -4.26 -2.31
CA SER A 101 -12.01 -3.84 -3.62
C SER A 101 -12.03 -4.99 -4.64
N GLU A 102 -12.46 -6.18 -4.22
CA GLU A 102 -12.65 -7.37 -5.05
C GLU A 102 -14.13 -7.65 -5.31
N ASN A 103 -14.38 -8.23 -6.48
CA ASN A 103 -15.65 -8.83 -6.82
C ASN A 103 -15.89 -10.04 -5.92
N ILE A 104 -17.04 -10.08 -5.26
CA ILE A 104 -17.45 -11.28 -4.55
C ILE A 104 -17.88 -12.31 -5.60
N TYR A 105 -17.57 -13.59 -5.42
CA TYR A 105 -18.15 -14.60 -6.29
C TYR A 105 -19.55 -14.92 -5.81
N GLY A 106 -20.52 -14.91 -6.73
CA GLY A 106 -21.85 -15.40 -6.44
C GLY A 106 -21.89 -16.92 -6.41
N THR A 107 -23.03 -17.48 -6.01
CA THR A 107 -23.27 -18.92 -6.04
C THR A 107 -23.16 -19.50 -7.45
N TYR A 108 -23.07 -20.83 -7.55
CA TYR A 108 -22.91 -21.55 -8.81
C TYR A 108 -24.02 -21.20 -9.82
N ALA A 109 -23.65 -20.74 -11.01
CA ALA A 109 -24.58 -20.51 -12.11
C ALA A 109 -24.51 -21.67 -13.11
N GLY A 110 -25.59 -22.44 -13.25
CA GLY A 110 -25.73 -23.52 -14.24
C GLY A 110 -27.06 -24.25 -14.13
N ASP A 111 -27.49 -24.88 -15.22
CA ASP A 111 -28.82 -25.50 -15.43
C ASP A 111 -29.00 -26.87 -14.71
N GLY A 112 -28.28 -27.10 -13.61
CA GLY A 112 -28.25 -28.38 -12.92
C GLY A 112 -28.81 -28.28 -11.50
N MET A 113 -30.06 -28.71 -11.31
CA MET A 113 -30.61 -29.01 -9.98
C MET A 113 -30.03 -30.33 -9.40
N GLU A 114 -28.72 -30.56 -9.55
CA GLU A 114 -28.04 -31.74 -9.01
C GLU A 114 -27.02 -31.33 -7.95
N TYR A 115 -26.81 -32.24 -6.98
CA TYR A 115 -25.84 -32.19 -5.88
C TYR A 115 -24.36 -31.96 -6.29
N LYS A 116 -24.08 -31.80 -7.60
CA LYS A 116 -22.75 -31.55 -8.18
C LYS A 116 -22.59 -30.13 -8.75
N ALA A 117 -23.32 -29.15 -8.21
CA ALA A 117 -23.17 -27.75 -8.59
C ALA A 117 -21.75 -27.19 -8.34
N GLU A 118 -20.95 -27.83 -7.47
CA GLU A 118 -19.53 -27.49 -7.22
C GLU A 118 -18.64 -27.41 -8.47
N LYS A 119 -19.05 -28.07 -9.56
CA LYS A 119 -18.32 -28.08 -10.84
C LYS A 119 -18.72 -26.97 -11.81
N ASN A 120 -19.75 -26.19 -11.50
CA ASN A 120 -20.18 -25.08 -12.34
C ASN A 120 -19.28 -23.85 -12.12
N SER A 121 -19.12 -23.03 -13.13
CA SER A 121 -18.36 -21.78 -13.02
C SER A 121 -19.08 -20.81 -12.10
N ARG A 122 -18.41 -20.33 -11.05
CA ARG A 122 -18.87 -19.19 -10.26
C ARG A 122 -18.90 -17.95 -11.14
N PHE A 123 -19.86 -17.05 -10.90
CA PHE A 123 -19.92 -15.78 -11.62
C PHE A 123 -19.42 -14.64 -10.71
N PRO A 124 -18.63 -13.69 -11.23
CA PRO A 124 -18.22 -12.53 -10.46
C PRO A 124 -19.42 -11.60 -10.24
N THR A 125 -19.71 -11.28 -8.99
CA THR A 125 -20.64 -10.21 -8.58
C THR A 125 -19.86 -8.91 -8.36
N HIS A 126 -20.54 -7.76 -8.27
CA HIS A 126 -19.86 -6.49 -7.98
C HIS A 126 -19.48 -6.39 -6.49
N TYR A 127 -18.64 -5.40 -6.13
CA TYR A 127 -18.17 -5.15 -4.76
C TYR A 127 -19.30 -5.21 -3.75
N GLY A 128 -19.10 -5.93 -2.64
CA GLY A 128 -20.25 -6.32 -1.83
C GLY A 128 -20.08 -6.34 -0.33
N GLN A 129 -18.88 -6.65 0.16
CA GLN A 129 -18.67 -6.73 1.61
C GLN A 129 -18.34 -5.34 2.12
N VAL A 130 -19.25 -4.76 2.89
CA VAL A 130 -19.04 -3.48 3.57
C VAL A 130 -18.79 -3.74 5.05
N CYS A 131 -17.63 -3.29 5.54
CA CYS A 131 -17.16 -3.40 6.90
C CYS A 131 -17.22 -2.04 7.57
N CYS A 132 -18.08 -1.88 8.58
CA CYS A 132 -18.31 -0.62 9.26
C CYS A 132 -17.84 -0.67 10.71
N TYR A 133 -17.20 0.41 11.15
CA TYR A 133 -16.54 0.52 12.46
C TYR A 133 -17.16 1.62 13.33
N ASP A 134 -17.16 1.42 14.65
CA ASP A 134 -17.61 2.40 15.66
C ASP A 134 -16.62 3.55 15.88
N GLY A 135 -16.95 4.42 16.83
CA GLY A 135 -16.07 5.49 17.30
C GLY A 135 -14.75 5.02 17.92
N GLU A 136 -14.69 3.79 18.40
CA GLU A 136 -13.50 3.15 18.99
C GLU A 136 -12.68 2.37 17.94
N GLY A 137 -13.13 2.31 16.68
CA GLY A 137 -12.48 1.59 15.59
C GLY A 137 -12.71 0.08 15.61
N LYS A 138 -13.74 -0.41 16.32
CA LYS A 138 -14.12 -1.84 16.34
C LYS A 138 -15.20 -2.11 15.31
N LEU A 139 -15.15 -3.30 14.71
CA LEU A 139 -16.14 -3.74 13.73
C LEU A 139 -17.54 -3.78 14.36
N MET A 140 -18.44 -2.94 13.86
CA MET A 140 -19.85 -2.88 14.28
C MET A 140 -20.79 -3.59 13.35
N GLN A 141 -20.49 -3.65 12.05
CA GLN A 141 -21.42 -4.21 11.08
C GLN A 141 -20.66 -4.70 9.85
N SER A 142 -20.87 -5.96 9.50
CA SER A 142 -20.55 -6.54 8.19
C SER A 142 -21.87 -6.82 7.44
N THR A 143 -21.82 -7.09 6.14
CA THR A 143 -23.03 -7.44 5.36
C THR A 143 -23.41 -8.93 5.44
N TYR A 144 -22.93 -9.73 6.41
CA TYR A 144 -23.08 -11.21 6.37
C TYR A 144 -23.32 -11.99 7.68
N GLN A 145 -23.55 -11.32 8.80
CA GLN A 145 -23.72 -11.92 10.12
C GLN A 145 -25.09 -11.55 10.79
N PRO A 146 -25.81 -12.46 11.47
CA PRO A 146 -27.19 -12.21 11.92
C PRO A 146 -27.34 -11.46 13.27
N VAL A 147 -28.30 -10.54 13.35
CA VAL A 147 -28.60 -9.63 14.48
C VAL A 147 -29.05 -10.33 15.77
N ILE A 148 -28.44 -9.99 16.92
CA ILE A 148 -29.07 -10.06 18.26
C ILE A 148 -28.76 -8.77 19.04
N LYS A 149 -29.78 -8.25 19.74
CA LYS A 149 -29.83 -7.04 20.57
C LYS A 149 -28.49 -6.54 21.17
N VAL A 150 -28.25 -5.24 20.99
CA VAL A 150 -27.27 -4.44 21.71
C VAL A 150 -27.56 -4.50 23.22
N ILE A 151 -26.67 -5.11 23.98
CA ILE A 151 -26.59 -5.03 25.44
C ILE A 151 -25.14 -4.66 25.79
N GLU A 152 -24.90 -3.95 26.89
CA GLU A 152 -23.56 -3.47 27.31
C GLU A 152 -22.49 -4.57 27.37
N ASN A 153 -22.90 -5.84 27.48
CA ASN A 153 -22.03 -7.00 27.58
C ASN A 153 -21.65 -7.64 26.22
N THR A 154 -22.27 -7.22 25.12
CA THR A 154 -21.95 -7.67 23.74
C THR A 154 -21.99 -6.45 22.80
N PRO A 155 -20.88 -5.71 22.68
CA PRO A 155 -20.80 -4.50 21.85
C PRO A 155 -20.77 -4.79 20.34
N TYR A 156 -20.64 -6.05 19.94
CA TYR A 156 -20.56 -6.49 18.55
C TYR A 156 -21.96 -6.78 17.99
N ASN A 157 -22.35 -6.05 16.94
CA ASN A 157 -23.57 -6.30 16.19
C ASN A 157 -23.24 -7.11 14.93
N PRO A 158 -23.78 -8.31 14.75
CA PRO A 158 -23.57 -9.05 13.51
C PRO A 158 -24.53 -8.47 12.44
N GLY A 159 -24.03 -8.09 11.25
CA GLY A 159 -24.85 -7.37 10.24
C GLY A 159 -25.39 -8.19 9.06
N TYR A 160 -26.60 -7.93 8.57
CA TYR A 160 -27.38 -8.84 7.72
C TYR A 160 -26.92 -9.03 6.24
N PRO A 161 -27.11 -10.24 5.65
CA PRO A 161 -27.00 -10.47 4.20
C PRO A 161 -27.94 -9.57 3.39
N LEU A 162 -27.37 -8.76 2.49
CA LEU A 162 -28.12 -7.89 1.58
C LEU A 162 -28.61 -8.65 0.35
N ARG A 163 -29.85 -8.37 -0.10
CA ARG A 163 -30.45 -8.91 -1.35
C ARG A 163 -29.71 -8.51 -2.62
N ALA A 164 -28.96 -7.43 -2.56
CA ALA A 164 -28.08 -6.96 -3.60
C ALA A 164 -26.97 -6.14 -2.96
N TYR A 165 -25.79 -6.19 -3.55
CA TYR A 165 -24.70 -5.29 -3.19
C TYR A 165 -25.05 -3.85 -3.52
N GLU A 166 -24.31 -2.90 -2.93
CA GLU A 166 -24.56 -1.47 -3.08
C GLU A 166 -24.52 -0.99 -4.54
N PHE A 167 -23.88 -1.76 -5.43
CA PHE A 167 -23.81 -1.53 -6.88
C PHE A 167 -24.77 -2.38 -7.72
N GLY A 168 -25.75 -3.04 -7.09
CA GLY A 168 -26.94 -3.59 -7.76
C GLY A 168 -26.87 -5.06 -8.18
N THR A 169 -25.76 -5.77 -7.96
CA THR A 169 -25.73 -7.22 -8.21
C THR A 169 -26.25 -8.02 -7.03
N THR A 170 -27.12 -8.98 -7.33
CA THR A 170 -27.58 -9.98 -6.36
C THR A 170 -26.45 -10.99 -6.06
N PRO A 171 -26.19 -11.31 -4.79
CA PRO A 171 -25.37 -12.48 -4.44
C PRO A 171 -26.10 -13.81 -4.67
N TYR A 172 -27.41 -13.79 -4.92
CA TYR A 172 -28.28 -14.96 -5.02
C TYR A 172 -28.79 -15.15 -6.45
N ILE A 173 -28.66 -16.37 -7.01
CA ILE A 173 -29.28 -16.75 -8.29
C ILE A 173 -30.29 -17.90 -8.11
N GLY A 174 -30.17 -18.71 -7.06
CA GLY A 174 -31.12 -19.79 -6.77
C GLY A 174 -32.47 -19.29 -6.25
N GLN A 175 -33.56 -19.92 -6.69
CA GLN A 175 -34.95 -19.50 -6.39
C GLN A 175 -35.34 -19.60 -4.90
N PHE A 176 -34.44 -20.07 -4.02
CA PHE A 176 -34.64 -20.20 -2.58
C PHE A 176 -33.38 -19.92 -1.72
N GLU A 177 -32.35 -19.27 -2.29
CA GLU A 177 -31.08 -18.96 -1.58
C GLU A 177 -31.21 -17.68 -0.73
N VAL A 178 -32.11 -17.64 0.25
CA VAL A 178 -32.20 -16.51 1.21
C VAL A 178 -31.62 -16.97 2.56
N PRO A 179 -30.54 -16.35 3.09
CA PRO A 179 -29.90 -16.86 4.30
C PRO A 179 -30.81 -16.72 5.51
N GLY A 180 -31.15 -17.87 6.13
CA GLY A 180 -32.08 -17.95 7.25
C GLY A 180 -31.48 -17.70 8.63
N LEU A 181 -30.16 -17.93 8.82
CA LEU A 181 -29.36 -17.68 10.02
C LEU A 181 -28.00 -18.40 9.83
N SER A 182 -26.90 -17.70 9.53
CA SER A 182 -25.55 -18.30 9.46
C SER A 182 -24.72 -17.92 10.70
N THR A 183 -24.39 -18.91 11.52
CA THR A 183 -23.62 -18.77 12.75
C THR A 183 -22.10 -18.79 12.55
N PHE A 184 -21.45 -18.06 13.44
CA PHE A 184 -20.05 -17.70 13.52
C PHE A 184 -19.18 -18.85 14.05
N HIS A 185 -18.41 -19.50 13.17
CA HIS A 185 -17.17 -20.16 13.52
C HIS A 185 -16.36 -20.36 12.24
N HIS A 186 -15.33 -19.52 12.08
CA HIS A 186 -14.03 -19.70 11.38
C HIS A 186 -13.48 -18.31 10.96
N ASP A 187 -13.27 -17.41 11.94
CA ASP A 187 -12.41 -16.25 11.74
C ASP A 187 -10.95 -16.70 11.87
N TYR A 188 -10.37 -17.21 10.78
CA TYR A 188 -8.91 -17.27 10.65
C TYR A 188 -8.44 -15.94 10.07
N MET A 189 -7.95 -15.07 10.96
CA MET A 189 -7.36 -13.76 10.67
C MET A 189 -6.44 -13.80 9.42
N PRO A 190 -6.70 -12.99 8.38
CA PRO A 190 -5.75 -12.84 7.29
C PRO A 190 -4.86 -11.62 7.58
N TYR A 191 -3.69 -11.86 8.16
CA TYR A 191 -2.70 -10.81 8.44
C TYR A 191 -2.27 -10.06 7.18
N PHE A 192 -2.09 -8.75 7.30
CA PHE A 192 -1.61 -7.87 6.23
C PHE A 192 -0.15 -7.51 6.42
N LEU A 193 0.59 -7.50 5.33
CA LEU A 193 1.99 -7.10 5.33
C LEU A 193 2.11 -5.81 4.55
N CYS A 194 2.45 -4.73 5.24
CA CYS A 194 2.54 -3.41 4.65
C CYS A 194 3.99 -2.91 4.68
N CYS A 195 4.49 -2.45 3.54
CA CYS A 195 5.81 -1.84 3.38
C CYS A 195 5.69 -0.45 2.76
N GLU A 196 6.68 0.42 2.98
CA GLU A 196 6.63 1.83 2.57
C GLU A 196 8.01 2.30 2.08
N GLY A 197 8.01 3.03 0.98
CA GLY A 197 9.14 3.83 0.51
C GLY A 197 8.74 5.30 0.44
N GLN A 198 9.50 6.19 1.07
CA GLN A 198 9.17 7.60 1.19
C GLN A 198 10.40 8.52 1.15
N GLY A 199 10.17 9.78 0.80
CA GLY A 199 11.19 10.83 0.89
C GLY A 199 12.41 10.65 0.00
N ALA A 200 13.58 10.99 0.52
CA ALA A 200 14.87 10.78 -0.14
C ALA A 200 15.37 9.33 -0.07
N GLY A 201 14.47 8.35 -0.25
CA GLY A 201 14.82 6.92 -0.37
C GLY A 201 14.82 6.15 0.94
N SER A 202 14.00 6.55 1.92
CA SER A 202 13.79 5.77 3.15
C SER A 202 12.81 4.63 2.90
N PHE A 203 13.21 3.39 3.18
CA PHE A 203 12.41 2.18 2.94
C PHE A 203 12.19 1.37 4.22
N THR A 204 10.97 0.88 4.40
CA THR A 204 10.60 -0.18 5.35
C THR A 204 10.02 -1.35 4.55
N THR A 205 10.67 -2.52 4.61
CA THR A 205 10.33 -3.69 3.80
C THR A 205 9.17 -4.50 4.39
N ILE A 206 8.69 -5.50 3.65
CA ILE A 206 7.60 -6.39 4.07
C ILE A 206 8.01 -7.18 5.32
N ASP A 207 9.28 -7.57 5.42
CA ASP A 207 9.91 -8.30 6.53
C ASP A 207 10.50 -7.40 7.65
N ASP A 208 10.13 -6.11 7.68
CA ASP A 208 10.52 -5.12 8.71
C ASP A 208 12.00 -4.67 8.70
N ASP A 209 12.73 -4.95 7.62
CA ASP A 209 14.05 -4.35 7.38
C ASP A 209 13.90 -2.88 7.00
N LYS A 210 14.78 -2.03 7.55
CA LYS A 210 14.74 -0.58 7.40
C LYS A 210 16.10 -0.11 6.86
N PHE A 211 16.09 0.66 5.78
CA PHE A 211 17.33 1.21 5.19
C PHE A 211 17.03 2.48 4.40
N VAL A 212 18.06 3.30 4.16
CA VAL A 212 18.00 4.39 3.17
C VAL A 212 18.82 4.00 1.97
N PHE A 213 18.19 4.04 0.79
CA PHE A 213 18.82 3.66 -0.47
C PHE A 213 18.68 4.78 -1.50
N ASN A 214 19.81 5.24 -2.02
CA ASN A 214 19.89 6.18 -3.12
C ASN A 214 20.77 5.64 -4.23
N GLU A 215 20.16 5.49 -5.39
CA GLU A 215 20.82 5.21 -6.65
C GLU A 215 19.86 5.62 -7.78
N PRO A 216 20.30 6.45 -8.75
CA PRO A 216 19.43 6.82 -9.86
C PRO A 216 19.23 5.62 -10.80
N GLY A 217 17.98 5.34 -11.13
CA GLY A 217 17.63 4.28 -12.06
C GLY A 217 16.23 3.73 -11.88
N VAL A 218 15.89 2.71 -12.68
CA VAL A 218 14.67 1.94 -12.52
C VAL A 218 15.00 0.65 -11.78
N PHE A 219 14.22 0.36 -10.74
CA PHE A 219 14.43 -0.80 -9.91
C PHE A 219 13.14 -1.60 -9.72
N THR A 220 13.27 -2.91 -9.60
CA THR A 220 12.17 -3.81 -9.26
C THR A 220 11.83 -3.68 -7.78
N MET A 221 10.71 -3.02 -7.48
CA MET A 221 10.21 -2.81 -6.12
C MET A 221 9.67 -4.11 -5.51
N LEU A 222 8.89 -4.85 -6.28
CA LEU A 222 8.33 -6.15 -5.91
C LEU A 222 8.19 -7.02 -7.15
N TYR A 223 8.69 -8.25 -7.06
CA TYR A 223 8.48 -9.29 -8.04
C TYR A 223 7.99 -10.57 -7.36
N ILE A 224 6.92 -11.12 -7.90
CA ILE A 224 6.34 -12.40 -7.49
C ILE A 224 6.16 -13.26 -8.75
N PRO A 225 6.83 -14.41 -8.86
CA PRO A 225 6.71 -15.28 -10.02
C PRO A 225 5.33 -15.95 -10.07
N LYS A 226 4.88 -16.28 -11.29
CA LYS A 226 3.65 -17.04 -11.50
C LYS A 226 3.73 -18.42 -10.84
N THR A 227 2.66 -18.81 -10.15
CA THR A 227 2.46 -20.18 -9.68
C THR A 227 1.12 -20.72 -10.19
N HIS A 228 0.76 -21.96 -9.86
CA HIS A 228 -0.56 -22.49 -10.23
C HIS A 228 -1.71 -21.74 -9.54
N ALA A 229 -1.47 -21.23 -8.32
CA ALA A 229 -2.50 -20.56 -7.52
C ALA A 229 -2.41 -19.03 -7.56
N ASN A 230 -1.26 -18.45 -7.93
CA ASN A 230 -1.05 -17.00 -7.88
C ASN A 230 -0.57 -16.45 -9.24
N PRO A 231 -1.04 -15.25 -9.64
CA PRO A 231 -0.55 -14.57 -10.83
C PRO A 231 0.89 -14.06 -10.64
N GLU A 232 1.60 -13.86 -11.75
CA GLU A 232 2.85 -13.10 -11.75
C GLU A 232 2.56 -11.64 -11.46
N VAL A 233 3.38 -11.02 -10.61
CA VAL A 233 3.29 -9.59 -10.28
C VAL A 233 4.67 -8.95 -10.45
N ASN A 234 4.72 -7.83 -11.15
CA ASN A 234 5.91 -7.04 -11.37
C ASN A 234 5.62 -5.55 -11.10
N ILE A 235 6.30 -4.99 -10.11
CA ILE A 235 6.21 -3.59 -9.73
C ILE A 235 7.60 -2.98 -9.83
N GLN A 236 7.74 -1.95 -10.65
CA GLN A 236 8.98 -1.18 -10.81
C GLN A 236 8.80 0.25 -10.30
N ILE A 237 9.84 0.78 -9.68
CA ILE A 237 9.93 2.19 -9.30
C ILE A 237 11.04 2.87 -10.07
N ARG A 238 10.84 4.15 -10.35
CA ARG A 238 11.85 5.02 -10.92
C ARG A 238 12.39 5.96 -9.85
N LEU A 239 13.70 5.92 -9.65
CA LEU A 239 14.46 6.81 -8.77
C LEU A 239 15.23 7.81 -9.64
N GLU A 240 15.00 9.10 -9.42
CA GLU A 240 15.71 10.18 -10.11
C GLU A 240 16.38 11.11 -9.10
N ARG A 241 17.48 11.76 -9.51
CA ARG A 241 18.19 12.74 -8.68
C ARG A 241 17.29 13.94 -8.43
N TYR A 242 17.13 14.31 -7.16
CA TYR A 242 16.31 15.45 -6.80
C TYR A 242 17.02 16.76 -7.16
N PRO A 243 16.34 17.75 -7.78
CA PRO A 243 16.97 19.02 -8.10
C PRO A 243 17.27 19.84 -6.85
N ASN A 244 18.38 20.57 -6.88
CA ASN A 244 18.76 21.52 -5.84
C ASN A 244 17.81 22.72 -5.89
N ARG A 245 16.88 22.78 -4.94
CA ARG A 245 15.90 23.86 -4.82
C ARG A 245 16.48 25.18 -4.30
N LYS A 246 17.78 25.26 -4.00
CA LYS A 246 18.45 26.52 -3.64
C LYS A 246 18.77 27.40 -4.84
N VAL A 247 18.74 26.86 -6.05
CA VAL A 247 19.10 27.59 -7.26
C VAL A 247 18.14 28.77 -7.42
N ASP A 248 18.70 29.98 -7.50
CA ASP A 248 17.91 31.20 -7.69
C ASP A 248 17.54 31.38 -9.17
N PHE A 249 16.25 31.22 -9.47
CA PHE A 249 15.68 31.39 -10.80
C PHE A 249 15.75 32.85 -11.28
N SER A 250 15.95 33.84 -10.39
CA SER A 250 16.05 35.27 -10.74
C SER A 250 17.28 35.59 -11.61
N LEU A 251 18.29 34.72 -11.59
CA LEU A 251 19.54 34.87 -12.34
C LEU A 251 19.46 34.30 -13.77
N LEU A 252 18.32 33.72 -14.14
CA LEU A 252 18.03 33.20 -15.47
C LEU A 252 18.20 34.30 -16.53
N GLY A 253 18.95 34.00 -17.60
CA GLY A 253 19.19 34.91 -18.72
C GLY A 253 20.30 35.96 -18.48
N LYS A 254 20.83 36.08 -17.25
CA LYS A 254 22.01 36.91 -16.96
C LYS A 254 23.27 36.07 -16.82
N TYR A 255 23.25 35.12 -15.90
CA TYR A 255 24.41 34.28 -15.56
C TYR A 255 24.09 32.77 -15.58
N LEU A 256 22.81 32.41 -15.66
CA LEU A 256 22.34 31.03 -15.74
C LEU A 256 21.53 30.80 -17.02
N GLY A 257 21.85 29.73 -17.75
CA GLY A 257 21.06 29.26 -18.87
C GLY A 257 19.84 28.46 -18.42
N GLN A 258 18.82 28.34 -19.26
CA GLN A 258 17.60 27.55 -18.98
C GLN A 258 17.93 26.09 -18.63
N ALA A 259 18.95 25.51 -19.27
CA ALA A 259 19.39 24.14 -19.03
C ALA A 259 20.02 23.93 -17.62
N ASP A 260 20.42 25.02 -16.96
CA ASP A 260 21.13 24.99 -15.69
C ASP A 260 20.24 25.22 -14.47
N LEU A 261 18.92 25.34 -14.69
CA LEU A 261 17.93 25.46 -13.63
C LEU A 261 17.76 24.16 -12.86
N VAL A 262 17.94 23.01 -13.52
CA VAL A 262 17.86 21.68 -12.91
C VAL A 262 19.27 21.22 -12.58
N GLN A 263 19.74 21.58 -11.38
CA GLN A 263 21.02 21.11 -10.85
C GLN A 263 20.77 19.92 -9.93
N PRO A 264 21.20 18.70 -10.28
CA PRO A 264 20.86 17.51 -9.51
C PRO A 264 21.67 17.41 -8.21
N THR A 265 21.04 16.94 -7.15
CA THR A 265 21.69 16.64 -5.85
C THR A 265 22.19 15.19 -5.81
N ASN A 266 22.82 14.83 -4.69
CA ASN A 266 23.27 13.46 -4.38
C ASN A 266 22.21 12.64 -3.61
N ALA A 267 20.94 13.04 -3.71
CA ALA A 267 19.81 12.27 -3.21
C ALA A 267 18.85 11.93 -4.35
N THR A 268 18.21 10.78 -4.24
CA THR A 268 17.22 10.30 -5.20
C THR A 268 15.85 10.22 -4.56
N VAL A 269 14.82 10.53 -5.33
CA VAL A 269 13.42 10.41 -4.91
C VAL A 269 12.66 9.51 -5.89
N ILE A 270 11.56 8.92 -5.42
CA ILE A 270 10.66 8.16 -6.28
C ILE A 270 9.88 9.15 -7.15
N THR A 271 9.99 9.03 -8.47
CA THR A 271 9.28 9.87 -9.44
C THR A 271 8.22 9.14 -10.23
N GLY A 272 8.22 7.80 -10.19
CA GLY A 272 7.19 7.01 -10.83
C GLY A 272 7.15 5.57 -10.36
N VAL A 273 5.99 4.95 -10.51
CA VAL A 273 5.70 3.54 -10.22
C VAL A 273 5.03 2.94 -11.45
N ALA A 274 5.51 1.78 -11.90
CA ALA A 274 4.90 0.99 -12.96
C ALA A 274 4.47 -0.36 -12.38
N ILE A 275 3.21 -0.74 -12.60
CA ILE A 275 2.56 -1.89 -11.98
C ILE A 275 1.99 -2.77 -13.08
N GLU A 276 2.27 -4.07 -13.00
CA GLU A 276 1.78 -5.07 -13.94
C GLU A 276 1.57 -6.41 -13.23
N ALA A 277 0.52 -7.12 -13.59
CA ALA A 277 0.32 -8.50 -13.23
C ALA A 277 -0.16 -9.33 -14.44
N THR A 278 -0.16 -10.66 -14.27
CA THR A 278 -0.69 -11.59 -15.28
C THR A 278 -2.13 -11.21 -15.61
N GLY A 279 -2.44 -11.02 -16.90
CA GLY A 279 -3.81 -10.74 -17.34
C GLY A 279 -4.31 -9.31 -17.10
N THR A 280 -3.52 -8.45 -16.44
CA THR A 280 -3.95 -7.07 -16.10
C THR A 280 -3.43 -6.03 -17.09
N ASP A 281 -4.08 -4.86 -17.16
CA ASP A 281 -3.53 -3.69 -17.85
C ASP A 281 -2.35 -3.10 -17.07
N ARG A 282 -1.32 -2.63 -17.78
CA ARG A 282 -0.16 -1.97 -17.16
C ARG A 282 -0.56 -0.56 -16.70
N VAL A 283 -0.29 -0.26 -15.43
CA VAL A 283 -0.56 1.06 -14.82
C VAL A 283 0.75 1.75 -14.50
N ASN A 284 0.94 2.95 -15.03
CA ASN A 284 2.08 3.81 -14.73
C ASN A 284 1.58 5.08 -14.04
N VAL A 285 2.04 5.32 -12.82
CA VAL A 285 1.77 6.55 -12.07
C VAL A 285 3.07 7.31 -11.96
N LEU A 286 3.13 8.52 -12.54
CA LEU A 286 4.32 9.36 -12.53
C LEU A 286 4.01 10.72 -11.93
N VAL A 287 5.00 11.34 -11.29
CA VAL A 287 4.96 12.78 -11.01
C VAL A 287 5.00 13.52 -12.34
N ARG A 288 4.25 14.61 -12.46
CA ARG A 288 4.41 15.49 -13.62
C ARG A 288 5.79 16.14 -13.61
N LYS A 289 6.26 16.52 -14.81
CA LYS A 289 7.54 17.21 -15.00
C LYS A 289 7.58 18.49 -14.18
N ASP A 290 8.79 18.93 -13.85
CA ASP A 290 9.02 20.14 -13.09
C ASP A 290 8.38 21.36 -13.76
N THR A 291 7.87 22.32 -12.99
CA THR A 291 7.14 23.53 -13.44
C THR A 291 5.80 23.27 -14.16
N ARG A 292 5.23 22.07 -14.05
CA ARG A 292 3.95 21.68 -14.68
C ARG A 292 2.93 21.09 -13.71
N ARG A 293 3.09 21.29 -12.39
CA ARG A 293 2.29 20.64 -11.33
C ARG A 293 1.18 21.51 -10.74
N PHE A 294 0.79 22.61 -11.39
CA PHE A 294 -0.20 23.55 -10.86
C PHE A 294 -1.61 22.97 -10.67
N ARG A 295 -2.14 22.22 -11.65
CA ARG A 295 -3.51 21.65 -11.59
C ARG A 295 -3.52 20.18 -11.19
N TYR A 296 -2.66 19.39 -11.81
CA TYR A 296 -2.49 17.97 -11.52
C TYR A 296 -1.04 17.76 -11.18
N ARG A 297 -0.78 17.10 -10.06
CA ARG A 297 0.59 16.90 -9.59
C ARG A 297 1.17 15.57 -10.08
N THR A 298 0.31 14.56 -10.24
CA THR A 298 0.64 13.24 -10.79
C THR A 298 -0.15 12.95 -12.08
N SER A 299 0.35 12.00 -12.86
CA SER A 299 -0.27 11.49 -14.08
C SER A 299 -0.48 9.99 -13.94
N VAL A 300 -1.71 9.53 -14.15
CA VAL A 300 -2.08 8.10 -14.15
C VAL A 300 -2.28 7.64 -15.58
N ILE A 301 -1.45 6.72 -16.04
CA ILE A 301 -1.47 6.18 -17.40
C ILE A 301 -1.83 4.69 -17.30
N VAL A 302 -2.88 4.26 -18.00
CA VAL A 302 -3.31 2.86 -18.04
C VAL A 302 -3.36 2.39 -19.49
N GLY A 303 -2.59 1.35 -19.84
CA GLY A 303 -2.47 0.85 -21.21
C GLY A 303 -1.98 1.92 -22.19
N ASN A 304 -0.95 2.69 -21.79
CA ASN A 304 -0.42 3.85 -22.53
C ASN A 304 -1.39 5.02 -22.76
N ILE A 305 -2.56 5.06 -22.10
CA ILE A 305 -3.53 6.16 -22.20
C ILE A 305 -3.61 6.91 -20.87
N LEU A 306 -3.49 8.23 -20.89
CA LEU A 306 -3.65 9.08 -19.71
C LEU A 306 -5.11 9.11 -19.24
N ARG A 307 -5.33 8.90 -17.93
CA ARG A 307 -6.64 8.85 -17.29
C ARG A 307 -6.79 10.01 -16.30
N TYR A 308 -7.98 10.61 -16.29
CA TYR A 308 -8.34 11.71 -15.41
C TYR A 308 -9.47 11.28 -14.47
N PHE A 309 -9.40 11.70 -13.20
CA PHE A 309 -10.32 11.27 -12.14
C PHE A 309 -11.20 12.42 -11.60
N ASP A 310 -11.33 13.53 -12.36
CA ASP A 310 -12.08 14.73 -11.96
C ASP A 310 -13.58 14.43 -11.72
N THR A 311 -14.19 13.62 -12.58
CA THR A 311 -15.61 13.29 -12.54
C THR A 311 -15.88 11.95 -11.86
N MET A 312 -15.10 10.91 -12.20
CA MET A 312 -15.21 9.57 -11.65
C MET A 312 -13.94 9.22 -10.88
N ARG A 313 -14.06 9.17 -9.55
CA ARG A 313 -12.95 8.93 -8.63
C ARG A 313 -12.48 7.47 -8.59
N ILE A 314 -13.28 6.56 -9.11
CA ILE A 314 -13.01 5.11 -9.13
C ILE A 314 -13.17 4.67 -10.58
N GLN A 315 -12.14 4.07 -11.17
CA GLN A 315 -12.18 3.55 -12.55
C GLN A 315 -11.64 2.12 -12.57
N ARG A 316 -12.37 1.24 -13.24
CA ARG A 316 -12.00 -0.17 -13.43
C ARG A 316 -11.38 -0.36 -14.81
N PHE A 317 -10.28 -1.09 -14.84
CA PHE A 317 -9.58 -1.54 -16.04
C PHE A 317 -9.45 -3.05 -16.01
N LYS A 318 -8.81 -3.66 -17.02
CA LYS A 318 -8.68 -5.12 -17.05
C LYS A 318 -7.83 -5.60 -15.87
N GLY A 319 -8.45 -6.28 -14.90
CA GLY A 319 -7.81 -6.84 -13.71
C GLY A 319 -7.17 -5.82 -12.76
N VAL A 320 -7.46 -4.52 -12.93
CA VAL A 320 -6.95 -3.44 -12.07
C VAL A 320 -8.06 -2.47 -11.73
N LEU A 321 -8.18 -2.16 -10.44
CA LEU A 321 -8.99 -1.06 -9.94
C LEU A 321 -8.07 0.11 -9.60
N VAL A 322 -8.37 1.30 -10.13
CA VAL A 322 -7.68 2.54 -9.75
C VAL A 322 -8.69 3.48 -9.12
N TYR A 323 -8.40 3.97 -7.93
CA TYR A 323 -9.20 5.02 -7.31
C TYR A 323 -8.35 6.13 -6.72
N VAL A 324 -8.90 7.33 -6.71
CA VAL A 324 -8.22 8.53 -6.22
C VAL A 324 -9.06 9.14 -5.11
N ASN A 325 -8.45 9.29 -3.94
CA ASN A 325 -9.09 9.99 -2.84
C ASN A 325 -8.95 11.51 -3.00
N ASN A 326 -9.97 12.23 -2.52
CA ASN A 326 -10.12 13.65 -2.71
C ASN A 326 -9.59 14.40 -1.50
N VAL A 327 -8.29 14.62 -1.47
CA VAL A 327 -7.69 15.63 -0.59
C VAL A 327 -7.88 16.98 -1.26
N GLU A 328 -8.41 17.95 -0.51
CA GLU A 328 -8.67 19.31 -0.99
C GLU A 328 -7.44 19.87 -1.75
N ARG A 329 -7.68 20.52 -2.90
CA ARG A 329 -6.65 21.28 -3.66
C ARG A 329 -5.50 20.45 -4.25
N GLY A 330 -5.83 19.28 -4.81
CA GLY A 330 -5.00 18.68 -5.85
C GLY A 330 -3.84 17.81 -5.35
N GLN A 331 -4.00 17.18 -4.18
CA GLN A 331 -3.13 16.09 -3.73
C GLN A 331 -3.80 14.74 -4.01
N PRO A 332 -3.56 14.11 -5.17
CA PRO A 332 -4.16 12.83 -5.48
C PRO A 332 -3.45 11.74 -4.69
N GLU A 333 -4.09 11.27 -3.64
CA GLU A 333 -3.77 9.97 -3.07
C GLU A 333 -4.38 8.90 -3.99
N ILE A 334 -3.50 8.21 -4.71
CA ILE A 334 -3.89 7.24 -5.74
C ILE A 334 -3.73 5.85 -5.15
N TYR A 335 -4.74 5.02 -5.35
CA TYR A 335 -4.74 3.63 -4.98
C TYR A 335 -4.89 2.78 -6.23
N VAL A 336 -4.01 1.80 -6.38
CA VAL A 336 -4.03 0.82 -7.46
C VAL A 336 -4.13 -0.56 -6.83
N VAL A 337 -5.19 -1.29 -7.19
CA VAL A 337 -5.47 -2.63 -6.67
C VAL A 337 -5.42 -3.63 -7.80
N LEU A 338 -4.58 -4.65 -7.64
CA LEU A 338 -4.50 -5.80 -8.53
C LEU A 338 -5.53 -6.84 -8.05
N GLU A 339 -6.62 -7.00 -8.80
CA GLU A 339 -7.79 -7.79 -8.35
C GLU A 339 -7.44 -9.28 -8.13
N GLU A 340 -6.73 -9.91 -9.08
CA GLU A 340 -6.37 -11.34 -8.98
C GLU A 340 -5.23 -11.61 -7.98
N ALA A 341 -4.30 -10.65 -7.84
CA ALA A 341 -3.16 -10.77 -6.94
C ALA A 341 -3.49 -10.35 -5.49
N GLN A 342 -4.60 -9.64 -5.29
CA GLN A 342 -5.01 -9.02 -4.03
C GLN A 342 -3.94 -8.08 -3.43
N ILE A 343 -3.14 -7.44 -4.30
CA ILE A 343 -2.07 -6.51 -3.90
C ILE A 343 -2.55 -5.08 -4.10
N GLY A 344 -2.39 -4.27 -3.05
CA GLY A 344 -2.75 -2.86 -3.06
C GLY A 344 -1.52 -1.96 -3.03
N VAL A 345 -1.50 -0.94 -3.87
CA VAL A 345 -0.45 0.09 -3.90
C VAL A 345 -1.09 1.45 -3.68
N ARG A 346 -0.67 2.15 -2.62
CA ARG A 346 -1.02 3.54 -2.35
C ARG A 346 0.16 4.43 -2.74
N ILE A 347 -0.14 5.47 -3.50
CA ILE A 347 0.83 6.41 -4.03
C ILE A 347 0.38 7.80 -3.63
N ARG A 348 1.22 8.49 -2.87
CA ARG A 348 1.03 9.88 -2.43
C ARG A 348 2.14 10.74 -2.99
N GLU A 349 1.89 12.02 -3.14
CA GLU A 349 2.93 12.97 -3.52
C GLU A 349 3.31 13.83 -2.32
N SER A 350 4.62 13.98 -2.07
CA SER A 350 5.20 14.91 -1.09
C SER A 350 4.56 14.81 0.30
N TYR A 351 4.43 13.61 0.86
CA TYR A 351 3.80 13.33 2.16
C TYR A 351 2.34 13.79 2.31
N ALA A 352 1.63 14.05 1.20
CA ALA A 352 0.33 14.71 1.22
C ALA A 352 0.38 16.09 1.93
N LEU A 353 1.40 16.88 1.60
CA LEU A 353 1.53 18.27 2.05
C LEU A 353 0.60 19.23 1.27
N ASP A 354 -0.13 20.06 2.02
CA ASP A 354 -0.90 21.19 1.50
C ASP A 354 0.00 22.38 1.18
N ILE A 355 0.62 22.29 0.00
CA ILE A 355 1.53 23.31 -0.56
C ILE A 355 0.85 24.68 -0.69
N ASP A 356 -0.46 24.76 -0.93
CA ASP A 356 -1.16 26.05 -1.06
C ASP A 356 -1.19 26.84 0.26
N ARG A 357 -1.02 26.16 1.41
CA ARG A 357 -0.91 26.81 2.73
C ARG A 357 0.51 27.26 3.06
N LEU A 358 1.50 26.85 2.27
CA LEU A 358 2.89 27.19 2.51
C LEU A 358 3.29 28.40 1.65
N SER A 359 3.42 29.57 2.29
CA SER A 359 3.72 30.85 1.62
C SER A 359 5.01 30.86 0.78
N ASN A 360 5.92 29.93 1.05
CA ASN A 360 7.26 29.90 0.45
C ASN A 360 7.36 28.92 -0.74
N TYR A 361 6.28 28.22 -1.09
CA TYR A 361 6.29 27.25 -2.19
C TYR A 361 5.29 27.65 -3.27
N GLN A 362 5.77 27.72 -4.51
CA GLN A 362 4.96 28.04 -5.68
C GLN A 362 4.49 26.78 -6.44
N GLU A 363 5.14 25.64 -6.21
CA GLU A 363 4.85 24.35 -6.84
C GLU A 363 5.08 23.22 -5.84
N SER A 364 4.49 22.05 -6.10
CA SER A 364 4.77 20.84 -5.34
C SER A 364 6.21 20.36 -5.43
N MET A 365 6.65 19.66 -4.38
CA MET A 365 8.04 19.22 -4.25
C MET A 365 8.40 18.15 -5.28
N GLY A 366 7.43 17.37 -5.74
CA GLY A 366 7.56 16.48 -6.90
C GLY A 366 8.15 15.11 -6.63
N MET A 367 7.98 14.59 -5.41
CA MET A 367 8.38 13.23 -5.03
C MET A 367 7.15 12.39 -4.69
N LEU A 368 7.25 11.07 -4.87
CA LEU A 368 6.21 10.12 -4.49
C LEU A 368 6.61 9.33 -3.24
N ASP A 369 5.60 9.05 -2.43
CA ASP A 369 5.66 8.06 -1.36
C ASP A 369 4.78 6.88 -1.76
N VAL A 370 5.31 5.67 -1.65
CA VAL A 370 4.66 4.45 -2.13
C VAL A 370 4.52 3.49 -0.97
N THR A 371 3.29 3.11 -0.67
CA THR A 371 2.96 2.09 0.31
C THR A 371 2.39 0.88 -0.42
N LEU A 372 2.89 -0.31 -0.11
CA LEU A 372 2.49 -1.56 -0.73
C LEU A 372 1.92 -2.49 0.35
N SER A 373 0.77 -3.09 0.06
CA SER A 373 0.14 -4.14 0.87
C SER A 373 0.20 -5.46 0.12
N VAL A 374 0.77 -6.48 0.76
CA VAL A 374 0.90 -7.83 0.22
C VAL A 374 0.12 -8.81 1.11
N PRO A 375 -0.76 -9.64 0.53
CA PRO A 375 -1.56 -10.60 1.28
C PRO A 375 -0.69 -11.77 1.79
N PRO A 376 -1.14 -12.45 2.87
CA PRO A 376 -0.35 -13.48 3.53
C PRO A 376 -0.21 -14.76 2.70
N GLN A 377 -1.04 -14.94 1.66
CA GLN A 377 -0.95 -16.06 0.72
C GLN A 377 0.40 -16.16 0.00
N TYR A 378 1.19 -15.09 0.00
CA TYR A 378 2.55 -15.08 -0.55
C TYR A 378 3.62 -15.56 0.46
N GLY A 379 3.22 -15.96 1.67
CA GLY A 379 4.08 -16.62 2.64
C GLY A 379 5.20 -15.75 3.19
N VAL A 380 4.98 -14.43 3.26
CA VAL A 380 5.92 -13.50 3.89
C VAL A 380 5.43 -13.22 5.31
N ARG A 381 6.33 -13.22 6.28
CA ARG A 381 6.02 -12.92 7.67
C ARG A 381 6.42 -11.48 8.00
N PRO A 382 5.62 -10.75 8.78
CA PRO A 382 5.92 -9.38 9.15
C PRO A 382 7.00 -9.27 10.22
N ASP A 383 7.35 -10.41 10.85
CA ASP A 383 8.34 -10.52 11.93
C ASP A 383 9.78 -10.78 11.44
N GLY A 384 9.98 -10.95 10.13
CA GLY A 384 11.30 -11.20 9.55
C GLY A 384 11.88 -12.59 9.84
N ASP A 385 11.13 -13.49 10.50
CA ASP A 385 11.59 -14.86 10.78
C ASP A 385 11.51 -15.74 9.52
N LYS A 386 12.62 -15.79 8.78
CA LYS A 386 12.73 -16.53 7.52
C LYS A 386 12.96 -18.05 7.69
N THR A 387 13.20 -18.55 8.91
CA THR A 387 13.49 -19.97 9.15
C THR A 387 12.24 -20.84 8.93
N LYS A 388 11.12 -20.46 9.55
CA LYS A 388 9.82 -21.13 9.37
C LYS A 388 9.22 -20.89 7.99
N GLU A 389 9.53 -19.75 7.36
CA GLU A 389 9.08 -19.48 5.98
C GLU A 389 9.69 -20.46 4.98
N GLN A 390 10.98 -20.78 5.09
CA GLN A 390 11.62 -21.72 4.16
C GLN A 390 10.99 -23.12 4.25
N GLU A 391 10.62 -23.55 5.45
CA GLU A 391 9.87 -24.80 5.65
C GLU A 391 8.47 -24.70 5.02
N GLN A 392 7.70 -23.65 5.33
CA GLN A 392 6.36 -23.43 4.77
C GLN A 392 6.37 -23.34 3.24
N ARG A 393 7.36 -22.67 2.65
CA ARG A 393 7.53 -22.58 1.19
C ARG A 393 7.72 -23.95 0.55
N ARG A 394 8.49 -24.84 1.18
CA ARG A 394 8.69 -26.22 0.70
C ARG A 394 7.41 -27.05 0.78
N TYR A 395 6.63 -26.88 1.85
CA TYR A 395 5.38 -27.65 2.04
C TYR A 395 4.21 -27.14 1.17
N TYR A 396 4.06 -25.82 1.02
CA TYR A 396 2.90 -25.20 0.37
C TYR A 396 3.18 -24.62 -1.03
N ASN A 397 4.40 -24.84 -1.57
CA ASN A 397 4.82 -24.36 -2.90
C ASN A 397 4.59 -22.85 -3.11
N LEU A 398 4.89 -22.06 -2.08
CA LEU A 398 4.67 -20.61 -2.08
C LEU A 398 5.73 -19.90 -2.93
N PRO A 399 5.36 -18.83 -3.67
CA PRO A 399 6.29 -18.12 -4.54
C PRO A 399 7.40 -17.39 -3.76
N LYS A 400 8.56 -17.25 -4.39
CA LYS A 400 9.67 -16.43 -3.86
C LYS A 400 9.39 -14.96 -4.13
N VAL A 401 8.95 -14.24 -3.10
CA VAL A 401 8.81 -12.78 -3.13
C VAL A 401 10.19 -12.12 -3.03
N SER A 402 10.49 -11.20 -3.95
CA SER A 402 11.78 -10.48 -4.01
C SER A 402 11.63 -9.05 -4.55
N GLY A 403 12.60 -8.18 -4.33
CA GLY A 403 12.60 -6.78 -4.80
C GLY A 403 13.11 -5.83 -3.73
N LEU A 404 13.05 -4.51 -3.94
CA LEU A 404 13.42 -3.54 -2.90
C LEU A 404 12.60 -3.68 -1.62
N MET A 405 11.36 -4.14 -1.73
CA MET A 405 10.46 -4.37 -0.58
C MET A 405 10.73 -5.69 0.14
N ARG A 406 11.68 -6.51 -0.35
CA ARG A 406 12.22 -7.70 0.30
C ARG A 406 13.57 -8.04 -0.33
N PRO A 407 14.65 -7.28 -0.02
CA PRO A 407 15.91 -7.35 -0.75
C PRO A 407 16.73 -8.60 -0.40
N PHE A 408 16.52 -9.17 0.78
CA PHE A 408 17.28 -10.33 1.27
C PHE A 408 16.34 -11.51 1.57
N PRO A 409 15.73 -12.13 0.56
CA PRO A 409 14.73 -13.17 0.78
C PRO A 409 15.27 -14.40 1.53
N ASP A 410 16.59 -14.64 1.45
CA ASP A 410 17.27 -15.83 1.97
C ASP A 410 18.15 -15.55 3.22
N GLN A 411 18.39 -14.28 3.59
CA GLN A 411 19.17 -13.92 4.79
C GLN A 411 18.22 -13.61 5.94
N THR A 412 18.38 -14.30 7.08
CA THR A 412 17.58 -14.04 8.29
C THR A 412 17.81 -12.62 8.81
N SER A 413 16.75 -11.83 8.91
CA SER A 413 16.80 -10.50 9.51
C SER A 413 16.12 -10.51 10.87
N GLY A 414 16.89 -10.35 11.95
CA GLY A 414 16.37 -10.13 13.31
C GLY A 414 15.97 -8.67 13.56
N ALA A 415 15.38 -8.01 12.56
CA ALA A 415 15.14 -6.57 12.56
C ALA A 415 13.76 -6.16 13.09
N TYR A 416 12.90 -7.12 13.43
CA TYR A 416 11.63 -6.87 14.11
C TYR A 416 11.92 -6.06 15.37
N MET A 417 11.55 -4.77 15.37
CA MET A 417 11.81 -3.76 16.41
C MET A 417 13.14 -2.97 16.35
N LYS A 418 14.03 -3.19 15.37
CA LYS A 418 15.21 -2.32 15.20
C LYS A 418 14.79 -1.02 14.52
N SER A 419 15.22 0.10 15.10
CA SER A 419 15.13 1.43 14.48
C SER A 419 16.20 1.62 13.42
N LEU A 420 15.92 2.47 12.44
CA LEU A 420 16.88 2.88 11.42
C LEU A 420 18.05 3.63 12.07
N THR A 421 19.28 3.27 11.70
CA THR A 421 20.51 3.92 12.19
C THR A 421 21.28 4.58 11.05
N LEU A 422 22.26 5.45 11.38
CA LEU A 422 23.13 6.09 10.38
C LEU A 422 23.95 5.09 9.56
N ASN A 423 24.19 3.88 10.06
CA ASN A 423 24.92 2.84 9.33
C ASN A 423 24.05 2.19 8.24
N ASP A 424 22.73 2.31 8.35
CA ASP A 424 21.77 1.77 7.38
C ASP A 424 21.52 2.75 6.22
N VAL A 425 22.15 3.94 6.26
CA VAL A 425 22.07 4.96 5.22
C VAL A 425 23.12 4.71 4.15
N ASN A 426 22.67 4.28 2.97
CA ASN A 426 23.52 3.98 1.81
C ASN A 426 24.68 3.03 2.13
N SER A 427 24.44 2.04 2.99
CA SER A 427 25.41 0.98 3.32
C SER A 427 25.89 0.29 2.04
N GLU A 428 27.21 0.27 1.81
CA GLU A 428 27.81 -0.24 0.57
C GLU A 428 27.41 -1.71 0.29
N ALA A 429 27.34 -2.54 1.34
CA ALA A 429 26.98 -3.95 1.20
C ALA A 429 25.53 -4.13 0.71
N ILE A 430 24.59 -3.43 1.35
CA ILE A 430 23.16 -3.46 1.00
C ILE A 430 22.96 -2.85 -0.40
N ARG A 431 23.59 -1.69 -0.64
CA ARG A 431 23.46 -0.94 -1.90
C ARG A 431 23.92 -1.77 -3.09
N GLN A 432 25.11 -2.37 -3.03
CA GLN A 432 25.63 -3.18 -4.14
C GLN A 432 24.76 -4.41 -4.40
N GLN A 433 24.26 -5.07 -3.35
CA GLN A 433 23.36 -6.21 -3.52
C GLN A 433 22.04 -5.79 -4.20
N ILE A 434 21.43 -4.67 -3.81
CA ILE A 434 20.21 -4.16 -4.44
C ILE A 434 20.46 -3.79 -5.90
N ILE A 435 21.56 -3.09 -6.20
CA ILE A 435 21.92 -2.70 -7.57
C ILE A 435 22.09 -3.95 -8.44
N THR A 436 22.86 -4.93 -7.97
CA THR A 436 23.19 -6.14 -8.72
C THR A 436 21.96 -7.04 -8.97
N HIS A 437 20.99 -7.10 -8.05
CA HIS A 437 19.85 -8.02 -8.18
C HIS A 437 18.57 -7.40 -8.72
N TYR A 438 18.36 -6.09 -8.51
CA TYR A 438 17.05 -5.45 -8.74
C TYR A 438 17.08 -4.24 -9.67
N ARG A 439 18.26 -3.77 -10.09
CA ARG A 439 18.35 -2.65 -11.05
C ARG A 439 18.04 -3.15 -12.45
N ILE A 440 17.17 -2.43 -13.16
CA ILE A 440 16.87 -2.71 -14.56
C ILE A 440 18.06 -2.26 -15.43
N PRO A 441 18.61 -3.12 -16.31
CA PRO A 441 19.73 -2.77 -17.18
C PRO A 441 19.44 -1.53 -18.03
N GLY A 442 20.45 -0.67 -18.22
CA GLY A 442 20.35 0.54 -19.05
C GLY A 442 19.49 1.67 -18.48
N SER A 443 19.12 1.61 -17.20
CA SER A 443 18.21 2.60 -16.57
C SER A 443 18.87 3.67 -15.70
N GLY A 444 20.17 3.60 -15.40
CA GLY A 444 20.84 4.59 -14.53
C GLY A 444 21.84 5.48 -15.27
N GLU A 445 22.70 6.19 -14.53
CA GLU A 445 23.57 7.21 -15.13
C GLU A 445 24.59 6.65 -16.14
N PRO A 446 24.97 7.43 -17.18
CA PRO A 446 25.98 7.02 -18.15
C PRO A 446 27.25 6.48 -17.48
N GLY A 447 27.67 5.26 -17.85
CA GLY A 447 28.86 4.62 -17.28
C GLY A 447 28.65 3.96 -15.91
N THR A 448 27.40 3.78 -15.48
CA THR A 448 27.02 2.89 -14.35
C THR A 448 26.46 1.54 -14.82
N ASP A 449 26.46 1.28 -16.13
CA ASP A 449 25.96 0.03 -16.70
C ASP A 449 26.84 -1.14 -16.25
N GLN A 450 26.20 -2.16 -15.67
CA GLN A 450 26.88 -3.38 -15.25
C GLN A 450 27.03 -4.34 -16.44
N ASN A 451 28.20 -4.95 -16.56
CA ASN A 451 28.37 -6.16 -17.38
C ASN A 451 27.58 -7.30 -16.74
N MET A 452 26.49 -7.73 -17.37
CA MET A 452 25.60 -8.81 -16.91
C MET A 452 26.23 -10.23 -16.97
N ALA A 453 27.52 -10.34 -17.26
CA ALA A 453 28.22 -11.61 -17.34
C ALA A 453 28.51 -12.16 -15.93
N GLY A 454 27.54 -12.86 -15.33
CA GLY A 454 27.75 -13.66 -14.12
C GLY A 454 26.75 -13.43 -12.98
N THR A 455 25.76 -12.56 -13.14
CA THR A 455 24.76 -12.31 -12.09
C THR A 455 23.70 -13.41 -12.04
N VAL A 456 23.44 -13.93 -10.83
CA VAL A 456 22.50 -15.02 -10.57
C VAL A 456 21.13 -14.70 -11.18
N ASN A 457 20.80 -15.48 -12.21
CA ASN A 457 19.60 -15.37 -13.02
C ASN A 457 18.36 -15.74 -12.21
N ASN A 458 17.80 -14.79 -11.46
CA ASN A 458 16.64 -15.01 -10.57
C ASN A 458 15.28 -15.00 -11.30
N ASN A 459 15.23 -15.26 -12.62
CA ASN A 459 13.99 -15.21 -13.43
C ASN A 459 13.18 -13.91 -13.29
N ILE A 460 13.79 -12.80 -12.84
CA ILE A 460 13.12 -11.50 -12.72
C ILE A 460 13.12 -10.83 -14.10
N PRO A 461 11.96 -10.35 -14.59
CA PRO A 461 11.89 -9.60 -15.84
C PRO A 461 12.78 -8.35 -15.81
N MET A 462 13.67 -8.24 -16.80
CA MET A 462 14.63 -7.13 -16.94
C MET A 462 14.16 -6.03 -17.89
N GLU A 463 12.90 -6.09 -18.35
CA GLU A 463 12.34 -5.08 -19.22
C GLU A 463 11.97 -3.82 -18.43
N ASN A 464 12.36 -2.65 -18.92
CA ASN A 464 11.98 -1.37 -18.31
C ASN A 464 10.52 -1.03 -18.66
N MET A 465 9.62 -1.17 -17.68
CA MET A 465 8.17 -0.98 -17.87
C MET A 465 7.77 0.47 -18.19
N PHE A 466 8.67 1.43 -18.01
CA PHE A 466 8.45 2.82 -18.37
C PHE A 466 8.83 3.17 -19.81
N THR A 467 9.69 2.38 -20.45
CA THR A 467 10.09 2.62 -21.85
C THR A 467 9.52 1.56 -22.79
N THR A 468 9.33 0.33 -22.32
CA THR A 468 8.68 -0.72 -23.10
C THR A 468 7.15 -0.58 -23.04
N SER A 469 6.50 -1.13 -24.07
CA SER A 469 5.04 -1.27 -24.14
C SER A 469 4.69 -2.65 -24.69
N ARG A 470 3.56 -3.19 -24.24
CA ARG A 470 3.00 -4.44 -24.78
C ARG A 470 2.60 -4.24 -26.24
N GLY A 471 2.57 -5.33 -27.01
CA GLY A 471 2.17 -5.28 -28.42
C GLY A 471 0.83 -4.58 -28.67
N GLU A 472 -0.14 -4.79 -27.78
CA GLU A 472 -1.47 -4.15 -27.82
C GLU A 472 -1.42 -2.63 -27.54
N ASP A 473 -0.47 -2.19 -26.72
CA ASP A 473 -0.32 -0.81 -26.26
C ASP A 473 0.58 0.03 -27.16
N LYS A 474 1.38 -0.59 -28.03
CA LYS A 474 2.29 0.09 -28.97
C LYS A 474 1.57 1.07 -29.89
N LYS A 475 0.32 0.78 -30.25
CA LYS A 475 -0.52 1.68 -31.06
C LYS A 475 -0.75 3.05 -30.41
N PHE A 476 -0.59 3.14 -29.09
CA PHE A 476 -0.77 4.38 -28.33
C PHE A 476 0.57 5.10 -28.05
N GLU A 477 1.71 4.60 -28.52
CA GLU A 477 3.01 5.26 -28.32
C GLU A 477 3.19 6.55 -29.13
N VAL A 478 2.33 6.78 -30.13
CA VAL A 478 2.31 8.02 -30.93
C VAL A 478 1.87 9.23 -30.09
N PHE A 479 1.16 8.98 -28.99
CA PHE A 479 0.62 10.03 -28.14
C PHE A 479 1.73 10.67 -27.27
N PRO A 480 1.69 12.01 -27.04
CA PRO A 480 2.65 12.72 -26.19
C PRO A 480 2.86 12.11 -24.78
N GLU A 481 1.85 11.40 -24.30
CA GLU A 481 1.78 10.60 -23.09
C GLU A 481 2.93 9.58 -23.01
N ALA A 482 3.32 8.98 -24.13
CA ALA A 482 4.45 8.06 -24.19
C ALA A 482 5.78 8.75 -23.86
N SER A 483 5.95 10.02 -24.28
CA SER A 483 7.11 10.85 -23.92
C SER A 483 7.07 11.34 -22.46
N MET A 484 5.87 11.47 -21.88
CA MET A 484 5.71 11.72 -20.45
C MET A 484 6.10 10.50 -19.61
N LYS A 485 5.80 9.29 -20.12
CA LYS A 485 6.14 8.01 -19.50
C LYS A 485 7.64 7.71 -19.59
N SER A 486 8.26 7.89 -20.76
CA SER A 486 9.63 7.43 -21.04
C SER A 486 10.72 8.40 -20.61
N GLY A 487 10.47 9.72 -20.66
CA GLY A 487 11.47 10.72 -20.30
C GLY A 487 11.64 10.91 -18.78
N PRO A 488 12.79 11.44 -18.33
CA PRO A 488 13.00 11.79 -16.93
C PRO A 488 12.10 12.96 -16.51
N VAL A 489 11.71 12.98 -15.24
CA VAL A 489 10.97 14.09 -14.60
C VAL A 489 11.91 15.27 -14.36
N TYR A 490 13.12 15.00 -13.85
CA TYR A 490 14.15 15.99 -13.56
C TYR A 490 15.30 15.89 -14.57
N LYS A 491 15.07 16.41 -15.78
CA LYS A 491 16.11 16.42 -16.82
C LYS A 491 17.17 17.47 -16.51
N ALA A 492 18.35 17.03 -16.06
CA ALA A 492 19.53 17.87 -15.91
C ALA A 492 20.24 18.10 -17.26
N ALA A 493 21.09 19.13 -17.33
CA ALA A 493 22.03 19.30 -18.44
C ALA A 493 23.16 18.26 -18.36
N GLU A 494 23.67 17.80 -19.50
CA GLU A 494 24.73 16.76 -19.61
C GLU A 494 25.97 17.07 -18.76
N LYS A 495 26.30 18.35 -18.57
CA LYS A 495 27.42 18.78 -17.73
C LYS A 495 27.32 18.34 -16.26
N TYR A 496 26.11 18.07 -15.77
CA TYR A 496 25.86 17.59 -14.40
C TYR A 496 25.82 16.06 -14.29
N GLU A 497 26.01 15.35 -15.41
CA GLU A 497 26.06 13.88 -15.47
C GLU A 497 27.51 13.36 -15.62
N ILE A 498 28.49 14.25 -15.78
CA ILE A 498 29.90 13.91 -16.02
C ILE A 498 30.83 14.46 -14.94
N GLY A 499 32.02 13.86 -14.83
CA GLY A 499 33.12 14.35 -13.98
C GLY A 499 32.76 14.39 -12.50
N SER A 500 33.04 15.53 -11.85
CA SER A 500 32.79 15.75 -10.42
C SER A 500 31.32 15.93 -10.04
N CYS A 501 30.42 16.07 -11.02
CA CYS A 501 28.98 16.23 -10.80
C CYS A 501 28.20 14.90 -10.84
N ARG A 502 28.90 13.79 -11.14
CA ARG A 502 28.33 12.44 -11.12
C ARG A 502 27.70 12.14 -9.76
N PHE A 503 26.64 11.35 -9.76
CA PHE A 503 25.99 10.95 -8.51
C PHE A 503 26.97 10.24 -7.57
N VAL A 504 27.01 10.71 -6.32
CA VAL A 504 27.75 10.05 -5.23
C VAL A 504 26.79 9.80 -4.06
N PRO A 505 26.43 8.55 -3.76
CA PRO A 505 25.53 8.24 -2.65
C PRO A 505 26.17 8.65 -1.32
N GLN A 506 25.47 9.50 -0.56
CA GLN A 506 25.97 9.98 0.73
C GLN A 506 25.65 8.98 1.83
N THR A 507 26.67 8.46 2.52
CA THR A 507 26.45 7.60 3.68
C THR A 507 26.05 8.44 4.90
N GLY A 508 25.42 7.81 5.89
CA GLY A 508 25.03 8.52 7.12
C GLY A 508 26.22 9.20 7.82
N GLN A 509 27.40 8.58 7.79
CA GLN A 509 28.63 9.18 8.32
C GLN A 509 29.08 10.41 7.52
N MET A 510 28.99 10.37 6.19
CA MET A 510 29.32 11.52 5.33
C MET A 510 28.38 12.69 5.59
N VAL A 511 27.07 12.43 5.69
CA VAL A 511 26.08 13.47 5.99
C VAL A 511 26.32 14.08 7.37
N HIS A 512 26.58 13.25 8.38
CA HIS A 512 26.86 13.73 9.72
C HIS A 512 28.15 14.57 9.77
N GLN A 513 29.22 14.12 9.10
CA GLN A 513 30.47 14.88 9.01
C GLN A 513 30.30 16.21 8.25
N MET A 514 29.52 16.19 7.17
CA MET A 514 29.16 17.39 6.42
C MET A 514 28.43 18.40 7.32
N LEU A 515 27.42 17.96 8.07
CA LEU A 515 26.66 18.83 8.98
C LEU A 515 27.55 19.45 10.07
N MET A 516 28.43 18.66 10.68
CA MET A 516 29.36 19.18 11.71
C MET A 516 30.33 20.20 11.11
N THR A 517 30.93 19.89 9.96
CA THR A 517 31.84 20.80 9.25
C THR A 517 31.13 22.11 8.89
N CYS A 518 29.92 22.04 8.36
CA CYS A 518 29.12 23.20 7.98
C CYS A 518 28.68 24.04 9.18
N ARG A 519 28.35 23.40 10.31
CA ARG A 519 28.03 24.09 11.55
C ARG A 519 29.23 24.86 12.08
N ASP A 520 30.40 24.22 12.11
CA ASP A 520 31.62 24.82 12.63
C ASP A 520 32.07 26.00 11.74
N LEU A 521 31.95 25.87 10.42
CA LEU A 521 32.17 26.97 9.46
C LEU A 521 31.25 28.17 9.68
N GLN A 522 29.98 27.94 10.07
CA GLN A 522 29.04 29.04 10.37
C GLN A 522 29.34 29.71 11.73
N GLN A 523 29.86 28.95 12.69
CA GLN A 523 30.15 29.45 14.04
C GLN A 523 31.52 30.12 14.14
N ASP A 524 32.48 29.76 13.30
CA ASP A 524 33.84 30.27 13.35
C ASP A 524 33.94 31.72 12.84
N LYS A 525 33.94 32.67 13.79
CA LYS A 525 34.16 34.10 13.54
C LYS A 525 35.61 34.43 13.13
N GLN A 526 36.58 33.51 13.26
CA GLN A 526 38.00 33.74 12.93
C GLN A 526 38.30 33.58 11.42
N MET A 527 37.49 32.84 10.66
CA MET A 527 37.64 32.73 9.20
C MET A 527 37.54 34.06 8.46
N LYS A 528 36.93 35.09 9.07
CA LYS A 528 36.91 36.47 8.52
C LYS A 528 38.27 37.18 8.54
N LYS A 529 39.32 36.59 9.10
CA LYS A 529 40.64 37.23 9.27
C LYS A 529 41.72 36.79 8.26
N GLN A 530 41.52 35.71 7.50
CA GLN A 530 42.48 35.25 6.47
C GLN A 530 41.83 35.16 5.08
N PRO A 531 42.20 36.03 4.12
CA PRO A 531 41.45 36.24 2.87
C PRO A 531 41.48 35.04 1.91
N MET A 532 42.51 34.19 1.94
CA MET A 532 42.63 33.03 1.04
C MET A 532 41.82 31.82 1.55
N SER A 533 41.91 31.54 2.85
CA SER A 533 41.16 30.45 3.49
C SER A 533 39.66 30.76 3.54
N SER A 534 39.29 32.04 3.70
CA SER A 534 37.89 32.49 3.67
C SER A 534 37.21 32.27 2.32
N ALA A 535 37.93 32.40 1.21
CA ALA A 535 37.34 32.21 -0.12
C ALA A 535 37.02 30.74 -0.42
N ILE A 536 37.88 29.81 0.01
CA ILE A 536 37.65 28.37 -0.14
C ILE A 536 36.52 27.91 0.77
N ALA A 537 36.52 28.36 2.03
CA ALA A 537 35.45 28.07 2.98
C ALA A 537 34.10 28.67 2.55
N TYR A 538 34.09 29.85 1.95
CA TYR A 538 32.88 30.46 1.40
C TYR A 538 32.34 29.68 0.20
N ASN A 539 33.21 29.24 -0.73
CA ASN A 539 32.80 28.41 -1.87
C ASN A 539 32.32 27.02 -1.44
N TYR A 540 32.97 26.41 -0.45
CA TYR A 540 32.53 25.14 0.15
C TYR A 540 31.18 25.30 0.85
N GLY A 541 31.04 26.35 1.67
CA GLY A 541 29.80 26.68 2.39
C GLY A 541 28.62 27.00 1.47
N ALA A 542 28.86 27.69 0.35
CA ALA A 542 27.81 28.07 -0.58
C ALA A 542 27.27 26.86 -1.39
N ASN A 543 28.14 25.93 -1.77
CA ASN A 543 27.78 24.86 -2.70
C ASN A 543 27.42 23.53 -2.02
N ILE A 544 27.98 23.24 -0.85
CA ILE A 544 27.85 21.92 -0.19
C ILE A 544 27.00 22.00 1.08
N CYS A 545 27.05 23.11 1.83
CA CYS A 545 26.37 23.17 3.11
C CYS A 545 24.85 23.40 2.97
N PRO A 546 24.03 22.72 3.80
CA PRO A 546 22.63 23.09 4.03
C PRO A 546 22.53 24.55 4.52
N ASN A 547 21.38 25.19 4.33
CA ASN A 547 21.21 26.60 4.72
C ASN A 547 21.37 26.78 6.24
N ASN A 548 20.79 25.86 7.03
CA ASN A 548 20.79 25.92 8.49
C ASN A 548 21.26 24.57 9.12
N PRO A 549 22.55 24.23 9.05
CA PRO A 549 23.08 22.95 9.57
C PRO A 549 22.86 22.77 11.08
N ALA A 550 22.96 23.84 11.88
CA ALA A 550 22.70 23.78 13.32
C ALA A 550 21.23 23.43 13.63
N GLN A 551 20.31 23.98 12.85
CA GLN A 551 18.88 23.74 13.01
C GLN A 551 18.50 22.29 12.64
N ILE A 552 19.14 21.71 11.62
CA ILE A 552 18.91 20.32 11.22
C ILE A 552 19.21 19.37 12.40
N VAL A 553 20.36 19.55 13.05
CA VAL A 553 20.76 18.71 14.19
C VAL A 553 19.81 18.90 15.37
N GLN A 554 19.37 20.14 15.61
CA GLN A 554 18.45 20.45 16.70
C GLN A 554 17.03 19.89 16.49
N ASP A 555 16.47 20.06 15.29
CA ASP A 555 15.09 19.69 14.98
C ASP A 555 14.94 18.18 14.76
N CYS A 556 15.90 17.53 14.10
CA CYS A 556 15.81 16.10 13.78
C CYS A 556 16.23 15.17 14.92
N GLY A 557 17.12 15.63 15.82
CA GLY A 557 17.68 14.78 16.88
C GLY A 557 18.27 13.47 16.32
N ASP A 558 17.78 12.33 16.82
CA ASP A 558 18.20 10.99 16.41
C ASP A 558 17.39 10.42 15.22
N SER A 559 16.41 11.16 14.69
CA SER A 559 15.60 10.71 13.56
C SER A 559 16.42 10.73 12.27
N VAL A 560 16.88 9.55 11.85
CA VAL A 560 17.65 9.36 10.61
C VAL A 560 16.86 9.82 9.36
N PRO A 561 15.56 9.51 9.19
CA PRO A 561 14.79 10.01 8.04
C PRO A 561 14.74 11.54 7.98
N CYS A 562 14.55 12.24 9.10
CA CYS A 562 14.59 13.72 9.11
C CYS A 562 15.98 14.26 8.81
N LEU A 563 17.01 13.72 9.46
CA LEU A 563 18.37 14.23 9.30
C LEU A 563 18.80 14.11 7.84
N TYR A 564 18.51 12.96 7.21
CA TYR A 564 18.85 12.72 5.82
C TYR A 564 18.03 13.59 4.85
N ASP A 565 16.71 13.57 4.95
CA ASP A 565 15.83 14.32 4.03
C ASP A 565 16.03 15.84 4.20
N TYR A 566 16.15 16.35 5.42
CA TYR A 566 16.39 17.78 5.65
C TYR A 566 17.78 18.19 5.12
N ALA A 567 18.84 17.41 5.39
CA ALA A 567 20.18 17.74 4.89
C ALA A 567 20.26 17.71 3.36
N MET A 568 19.71 16.67 2.73
CA MET A 568 19.87 16.43 1.30
C MET A 568 18.89 17.22 0.43
N LEU A 569 17.64 17.40 0.89
CA LEU A 569 16.62 18.17 0.17
C LEU A 569 16.62 19.66 0.58
N ASN A 570 17.38 20.01 1.63
CA ASN A 570 17.47 21.36 2.20
C ASN A 570 16.10 21.98 2.50
N SER A 571 15.18 21.17 3.04
CA SER A 571 13.82 21.60 3.36
C SER A 571 13.42 21.11 4.74
N ARG A 572 13.17 22.06 5.65
CA ARG A 572 12.73 21.78 7.02
C ARG A 572 11.40 21.03 7.03
N VAL A 573 10.46 21.49 6.19
CA VAL A 573 9.12 20.93 6.11
C VAL A 573 9.19 19.46 5.72
N LEU A 574 10.00 19.12 4.71
CA LEU A 574 10.16 17.74 4.26
C LEU A 574 10.84 16.86 5.33
N GLY A 575 11.87 17.38 6.01
CA GLY A 575 12.51 16.63 7.10
C GLY A 575 11.55 16.32 8.26
N MET A 576 10.74 17.29 8.67
CA MET A 576 9.76 17.10 9.73
C MET A 576 8.67 16.10 9.32
N GLU A 577 8.12 16.23 8.11
CA GLU A 577 7.11 15.28 7.62
C GLU A 577 7.67 13.88 7.41
N ALA A 578 8.93 13.74 7.00
CA ALA A 578 9.59 12.44 6.91
C ALA A 578 9.57 11.71 8.26
N THR A 579 9.82 12.42 9.37
CA THR A 579 9.72 11.82 10.73
C THR A 579 8.29 11.51 11.13
N ASN A 580 7.36 12.44 10.88
CA ASN A 580 5.95 12.23 11.22
C ASN A 580 5.39 11.01 10.50
N SER A 581 5.61 10.92 9.19
CA SER A 581 5.16 9.83 8.34
C SER A 581 5.82 8.50 8.73
N TRP A 582 7.14 8.49 8.95
CA TRP A 582 7.87 7.30 9.41
C TRP A 582 7.36 6.75 10.74
N ASN A 583 7.16 7.63 11.73
CA ASN A 583 6.66 7.24 13.04
C ASN A 583 5.20 6.79 12.98
N ALA A 584 4.36 7.48 12.21
CA ALA A 584 2.97 7.11 12.00
C ALA A 584 2.87 5.72 11.35
N PHE A 585 3.65 5.47 10.30
CA PHE A 585 3.70 4.17 9.63
C PHE A 585 4.17 3.06 10.57
N THR A 586 5.26 3.29 11.30
CA THR A 586 5.82 2.30 12.24
C THR A 586 4.81 1.95 13.34
N LEU A 587 4.10 2.95 13.88
CA LEU A 587 3.06 2.76 14.89
C LEU A 587 1.83 2.03 14.31
N GLU A 588 1.33 2.47 13.15
CA GLU A 588 0.18 1.86 12.48
C GLU A 588 0.45 0.39 12.15
N ARG A 589 1.64 0.09 11.61
CA ARG A 589 2.10 -1.28 11.35
C ARG A 589 2.20 -2.09 12.65
N GLY A 590 2.82 -1.55 13.69
CA GLY A 590 2.98 -2.23 14.97
C GLY A 590 1.64 -2.62 15.60
N VAL A 591 0.63 -1.76 15.50
CA VAL A 591 -0.74 -2.07 15.96
C VAL A 591 -1.44 -3.06 15.03
N ALA A 592 -1.27 -2.93 13.71
CA ALA A 592 -1.90 -3.82 12.73
C ALA A 592 -1.40 -5.27 12.82
N VAL A 593 -0.16 -5.47 13.25
CA VAL A 593 0.46 -6.80 13.41
C VAL A 593 0.06 -7.49 14.74
N GLN A 594 -0.53 -6.78 15.71
CA GLN A 594 -0.96 -7.38 16.97
C GLN A 594 -2.16 -8.32 16.79
N HIS A 595 -2.10 -9.50 17.42
CA HIS A 595 -3.22 -10.45 17.46
C HIS A 595 -4.44 -9.84 18.17
N CYS A 596 -5.63 -10.05 17.61
CA CYS A 596 -6.88 -9.79 18.34
C CYS A 596 -6.93 -10.75 19.53
N LYS A 597 -7.12 -10.21 20.73
CA LYS A 597 -7.26 -10.99 21.97
C LYS A 597 -8.72 -11.35 22.23
#